data_AF-A0A426DGZ7-F1
#
_entry.id   AF-A0A426DGZ7-F1
#
_cell.length_a   1.000
_cell.length_b   1.000
_cell.length_c   1.000
_cell.angle_alpha   90.00
_cell.angle_beta   90.00
_cell.angle_gamma   90.00
#
_symmetry.space_group_name_H-M   'P 1'
#
loop_
_entity.id
_entity.type
_entity.pdbx_description
1 polymer ?
#
loop_
_entity_poly.entity_id
_entity_poly.type
_entity_poly.pdbx_seq_one_letter_code
_entity_poly.pdbx_strand_id
1 'polypeptide(L)'
;MAGKIKKEFPRLPILLLADSLYASEPMMDICWDNGWDFIIRYQTGSISGITEEYEKVPEKGKEGHAEFVNDIDYNGKSVNMLRFWEEKMIKGEAGRTDFQ
;
A
#
# COMPACT_ATOMS: atom_id res chain seq x y z
N MET A 1 16.46 13.86 5.77
CA MET A 1 15.23 14.58 6.19
C MET A 1 14.56 13.89 7.38
N ALA A 2 14.32 12.58 7.32
CA ALA A 2 13.75 11.79 8.42
C ALA A 2 14.44 12.01 9.79
N GLY A 3 15.77 11.98 9.86
CA GLY A 3 16.49 12.19 11.13
C GLY A 3 16.22 13.53 11.83
N LYS A 4 15.89 14.59 11.08
CA LYS A 4 15.48 15.88 11.67
C LYS A 4 14.10 15.75 12.32
N ILE A 5 13.15 15.13 11.62
CA ILE A 5 11.79 14.90 12.12
C ILE A 5 11.82 14.03 13.38
N LYS A 6 12.58 12.93 13.40
CA LYS A 6 12.67 12.06 14.57
C LYS A 6 13.32 12.75 15.77
N LYS A 7 14.28 13.64 15.53
CA LYS A 7 14.90 14.45 16.60
C LYS A 7 13.90 15.42 17.22
N GLU A 8 13.11 16.12 16.41
CA GLU A 8 12.11 17.09 16.91
C GLU A 8 10.88 16.41 17.53
N PHE A 9 10.48 15.25 16.99
CA PHE A 9 9.28 14.52 17.40
C PHE A 9 9.57 13.04 17.72
N PRO A 10 10.37 12.73 18.75
CA PRO A 10 10.89 11.38 18.99
C PRO A 10 9.81 10.34 19.31
N ARG A 11 8.69 10.77 19.90
CA ARG A 11 7.58 9.90 20.34
C ARG A 11 6.31 10.05 19.52
N LEU A 12 6.29 10.95 18.54
CA LEU A 12 5.10 11.17 17.73
C LEU A 12 4.95 9.99 16.77
N PRO A 13 3.80 9.27 16.80
CA PRO A 13 3.47 8.32 15.75
C PRO A 13 3.25 9.08 14.45
N ILE A 14 3.90 8.63 13.37
CA ILE A 14 3.82 9.27 12.05
C ILE A 14 3.33 8.22 11.07
N LEU A 15 2.32 8.60 10.28
CA LEU A 15 1.82 7.86 9.13
C LEU A 15 2.15 8.66 7.86
N LEU A 16 2.91 8.07 6.94
CA LEU A 16 3.21 8.69 5.65
C LEU A 16 2.19 8.24 4.60
N LEU A 17 1.65 9.21 3.86
CA LEU A 17 0.83 8.97 2.67
C LEU A 17 1.67 9.34 1.45
N ALA A 18 1.89 8.39 0.56
CA ALA A 18 2.74 8.60 -0.61
C ALA A 18 2.10 8.04 -1.89
N ASP A 19 2.53 8.58 -3.03
CA ASP A 19 2.17 8.05 -4.33
C ASP A 19 3.11 6.90 -4.76
N SER A 20 2.77 6.26 -5.88
CA SER A 20 3.45 5.08 -6.40
C SER A 20 4.92 5.31 -6.77
N LEU A 21 5.35 6.56 -6.98
CA LEU A 21 6.76 6.89 -7.23
C LEU A 21 7.65 6.58 -6.03
N TYR A 22 7.08 6.62 -4.82
CA TYR A 22 7.77 6.38 -3.57
C TYR A 22 7.64 4.94 -3.08
N ALA A 23 6.98 4.08 -3.87
CA ALA A 23 6.85 2.66 -3.64
C ALA A 23 8.21 1.97 -3.86
N SER A 24 9.10 2.08 -2.87
CA SER A 24 10.49 1.63 -2.98
C SER A 24 11.02 1.18 -1.62
N GLU A 25 11.90 0.18 -1.61
CA GLU A 25 12.57 -0.33 -0.40
C GLU A 25 13.21 0.78 0.44
N PRO A 26 14.00 1.73 -0.12
CA PRO A 26 14.66 2.73 0.72
C PRO A 26 13.67 3.62 1.48
N MET A 27 12.50 3.89 0.90
CA MET A 27 11.46 4.68 1.56
C MET A 27 10.83 3.90 2.70
N MET A 28 10.47 2.63 2.46
CA MET A 28 9.89 1.75 3.46
C MET A 28 10.89 1.47 4.61
N ASP A 29 12.16 1.26 4.30
CA ASP A 29 13.27 1.10 5.27
C ASP A 29 13.35 2.27 6.23
N ILE A 30 13.33 3.50 5.70
CA ILE A 30 13.32 4.70 6.53
C ILE A 30 12.11 4.72 7.47
N CYS A 31 10.94 4.29 7.00
CA CYS A 31 9.73 4.25 7.83
C CYS A 31 9.85 3.20 8.94
N TRP A 32 10.21 1.97 8.60
CA TRP A 32 10.38 0.88 9.56
C TRP A 32 11.45 1.18 10.61
N ASP A 33 12.61 1.70 10.20
CA ASP A 33 13.71 2.07 11.11
C ASP A 33 13.31 3.16 12.11
N ASN A 34 12.34 4.01 11.74
CA ASN A 34 11.85 5.08 12.61
C ASN A 34 10.56 4.70 13.38
N GLY A 35 10.02 3.50 13.16
CA GLY A 35 8.74 3.06 13.70
C GLY A 35 7.56 3.88 13.18
N TRP A 36 7.61 4.25 11.90
CA TRP A 36 6.57 4.99 11.21
C TRP A 36 5.79 4.06 10.27
N ASP A 37 4.49 4.28 10.20
CA ASP A 37 3.60 3.57 9.29
C ASP A 37 3.53 4.30 7.96
N PHE A 38 3.08 3.62 6.90
CA PHE A 38 2.87 4.23 5.60
C PHE A 38 1.67 3.62 4.86
N ILE A 39 1.06 4.44 4.00
CA ILE A 39 0.12 4.01 2.97
C ILE A 39 0.63 4.56 1.65
N ILE A 40 0.83 3.67 0.69
CA ILE A 40 1.31 4.03 -0.64
C ILE A 40 0.20 3.69 -1.62
N ARG A 41 -0.21 4.67 -2.42
CA ARG A 41 -1.04 4.37 -3.59
C ARG A 41 -0.16 3.58 -4.55
N TYR A 42 -0.53 2.35 -4.82
CA TYR A 42 0.22 1.51 -5.76
C TYR A 42 -0.01 2.01 -7.19
N GLN A 43 0.79 1.50 -8.11
CA GLN A 43 0.51 1.49 -9.53
C GLN A 43 1.19 0.24 -10.07
N THR A 44 0.48 -0.51 -10.89
CA THR A 44 0.99 -1.78 -11.45
C THR A 44 2.35 -1.55 -12.11
N GLY A 45 3.36 -2.29 -11.62
CA GLY A 45 4.75 -2.19 -12.08
C GLY A 45 5.66 -1.23 -11.31
N SER A 46 5.14 -0.44 -10.37
CA SER A 46 5.96 0.48 -9.54
C SER A 46 6.84 -0.24 -8.52
N ILE A 47 6.37 -1.39 -8.02
CA ILE A 47 7.17 -2.35 -7.25
C ILE A 47 7.11 -3.68 -7.99
N SER A 48 8.27 -4.20 -8.37
CA SER A 48 8.39 -5.49 -9.03
C SER A 48 8.05 -6.63 -8.07
N GLY A 49 7.37 -7.67 -8.56
CA GLY A 49 7.10 -8.90 -7.80
C GLY A 49 5.91 -8.85 -6.83
N ILE A 50 5.64 -7.72 -6.16
CA ILE A 50 4.58 -7.65 -5.13
C ILE A 50 3.17 -7.97 -5.68
N THR A 51 2.87 -7.54 -6.91
CA THR A 51 1.59 -7.87 -7.55
C THR A 51 1.51 -9.36 -7.86
N GLU A 52 2.60 -9.99 -8.28
CA GLU A 52 2.61 -11.43 -8.56
C GLU A 52 2.38 -12.24 -7.28
N GLU A 53 3.01 -11.84 -6.18
CA GLU A 53 2.77 -12.47 -4.86
C GLU A 53 1.32 -12.29 -4.40
N TYR A 54 0.74 -11.09 -4.56
CA TYR A 54 -0.67 -10.85 -4.29
C TYR A 54 -1.59 -11.78 -5.11
N GLU A 55 -1.31 -11.95 -6.41
CA GLU A 55 -2.14 -12.80 -7.27
C GLU A 55 -2.02 -14.29 -6.92
N LYS A 56 -0.87 -14.75 -6.44
CA LYS A 56 -0.67 -16.14 -6.00
C LYS A 56 -1.52 -16.52 -4.78
N VAL A 57 -1.95 -15.55 -3.97
CA VAL A 57 -2.78 -15.84 -2.79
C VAL A 57 -4.21 -16.19 -3.23
N PRO A 58 -4.67 -17.44 -3.02
CA PRO A 58 -5.97 -17.89 -3.54
C PRO A 58 -7.15 -17.33 -2.73
N GLU A 59 -7.02 -17.29 -1.39
CA GLU A 59 -8.02 -16.72 -0.51
C GLU A 59 -7.64 -15.30 -0.10
N LYS A 60 -8.47 -14.34 -0.53
CA LYS A 60 -8.28 -12.92 -0.22
C LYS A 60 -9.38 -12.45 0.71
N GLY A 61 -9.01 -11.60 1.67
CA GLY A 61 -9.99 -10.91 2.51
C GLY A 61 -10.82 -9.97 1.65
N LYS A 62 -12.11 -9.83 1.98
CA LYS A 62 -13.01 -8.92 1.26
C LYS A 62 -13.91 -8.20 2.24
N GLU A 63 -13.95 -6.87 2.15
CA GLU A 63 -14.80 -6.03 2.98
C GLU A 63 -15.32 -4.85 2.15
N GLY A 64 -16.64 -4.74 1.99
CA GLY A 64 -17.25 -3.72 1.12
C GLY A 64 -16.71 -3.79 -0.31
N HIS A 65 -16.20 -2.66 -0.81
CA HIS A 65 -15.57 -2.55 -2.13
C HIS A 65 -14.04 -2.66 -2.10
N ALA A 66 -13.52 -3.42 -1.13
CA ALA A 66 -12.11 -3.70 -0.97
C ALA A 66 -11.85 -5.21 -0.93
N GLU A 67 -10.75 -5.61 -1.54
CA GLU A 67 -10.13 -6.93 -1.44
C GLU A 67 -8.71 -6.73 -0.91
N PHE A 68 -8.26 -7.55 0.03
CA PHE A 68 -6.97 -7.38 0.65
C PHE A 68 -6.29 -8.71 0.97
N VAL A 69 -4.96 -8.64 1.03
CA VAL A 69 -4.09 -9.71 1.50
C VAL A 69 -3.12 -9.08 2.48
N ASN A 70 -3.04 -9.68 3.66
CA ASN A 70 -2.07 -9.29 4.68
C ASN A 70 -0.83 -10.16 4.57
N ASP A 71 0.27 -9.60 5.06
CA ASP A 71 1.54 -10.29 5.25
C ASP A 71 2.13 -10.93 3.98
N ILE A 72 2.09 -10.20 2.87
CA ILE A 72 2.82 -10.56 1.65
C ILE A 72 4.31 -10.33 1.88
N ASP A 73 5.13 -11.34 1.55
CA ASP A 73 6.57 -11.17 1.55
C ASP A 73 7.03 -10.27 0.40
N TYR A 74 7.67 -9.17 0.75
CA TYR A 74 8.36 -8.29 -0.18
C TYR A 74 9.82 -8.18 0.26
N ASN A 75 10.68 -8.98 -0.37
CA ASN A 75 12.12 -9.03 -0.12
C ASN A 75 12.49 -9.22 1.38
N GLY A 76 11.79 -10.14 2.04
CA GLY A 76 11.99 -10.46 3.46
C GLY A 76 11.24 -9.55 4.43
N LYS A 77 10.37 -8.66 3.92
CA LYS A 77 9.57 -7.74 4.72
C LYS A 77 8.10 -7.91 4.42
N SER A 78 7.33 -8.01 5.49
CA SER A 78 5.88 -8.20 5.42
C SER A 78 5.18 -6.90 5.05
N VAL A 79 4.32 -6.94 4.03
CA VAL A 79 3.51 -5.80 3.60
C VAL A 79 2.07 -6.23 3.36
N ASN A 80 1.13 -5.30 3.59
CA ASN A 80 -0.29 -5.51 3.34
C ASN A 80 -0.67 -4.83 2.03
N MET A 81 -1.46 -5.50 1.21
CA MET A 81 -1.95 -4.97 -0.06
C MET A 81 -3.47 -5.00 -0.11
N LEU A 82 -4.03 -3.91 -0.62
CA LEU A 82 -5.44 -3.63 -0.74
C LEU A 82 -5.73 -3.23 -2.20
N ARG A 83 -6.75 -3.83 -2.80
CA ARG A 83 -7.39 -3.37 -4.03
C ARG A 83 -8.75 -2.81 -3.71
N PHE A 84 -9.02 -1.61 -4.21
CA PHE A 84 -10.28 -0.93 -4.01
C PHE A 84 -10.98 -0.69 -5.34
N TRP A 85 -12.31 -0.78 -5.35
CA TRP A 85 -13.12 -0.40 -6.49
C TRP A 85 -14.31 0.46 -6.06
N GLU A 86 -14.89 1.19 -7.00
CA GLU A 86 -16.17 1.87 -6.82
C GLU A 86 -17.16 1.38 -7.87
N GLU A 87 -18.42 1.27 -7.46
CA GLU A 87 -19.55 1.03 -8.36
C GLU A 87 -20.22 2.38 -8.67
N LYS A 88 -20.29 2.73 -9.94
CA LYS A 88 -20.90 3.98 -10.41
C LYS A 88 -21.82 3.73 -11.58
N MET A 89 -22.89 4.51 -11.68
CA MET A 89 -23.73 4.54 -12.88
C MET A 89 -23.00 5.32 -13.98
N ILE A 90 -22.49 4.62 -14.99
CA ILE A 90 -21.83 5.22 -16.15
C ILE A 90 -22.80 5.13 -17.32
N LYS A 91 -23.28 6.29 -17.80
CA LYS A 91 -24.22 6.39 -18.94
C LYS A 91 -25.51 5.55 -18.79
N GLY A 92 -25.99 5.37 -17.56
CA GLY A 92 -27.22 4.61 -17.26
C GLY A 92 -27.01 3.12 -17.04
N GLU A 93 -25.76 2.63 -17.14
CA GLU A 93 -25.38 1.25 -16.82
C GLU A 93 -24.53 1.21 -15.55
N ALA A 94 -24.66 0.14 -14.75
CA ALA A 94 -23.79 -0.07 -13.60
C ALA A 94 -22.37 -0.42 -14.09
N GLY A 95 -21.39 0.42 -13.74
CA GLY A 95 -19.99 0.24 -14.08
C GLY A 95 -19.12 0.13 -12.83
N ARG A 96 -18.06 -0.69 -12.91
CA ARG A 96 -17.03 -0.82 -11.88
C ARG A 96 -15.79 -0.02 -12.31
N THR A 97 -15.22 0.74 -11.38
CA THR A 97 -13.93 1.42 -11.55
C THR A 97 -12.96 0.90 -10.51
N ASP A 98 -11.92 0.21 -10.95
CA ASP A 98 -10.84 -0.28 -10.08
C ASP A 98 -9.79 0.81 -9.86
N PHE A 99 -9.37 0.99 -8.61
CA PHE A 99 -8.31 1.90 -8.22
C PHE A 99 -7.07 1.06 -7.91
N GLN A 100 -6.06 1.20 -8.77
CA GLN A 100 -4.77 0.54 -8.64
C GLN A 100 -3.65 1.53 -8.35
#